data_AF-A0A443VCR6-F1
#
_entry.id   AF-A0A443VCR6-F1
#
_cell.length_a   1.000
_cell.length_b   1.000
_cell.length_c   1.000
_cell.angle_alpha   90.00
_cell.angle_beta   90.00
_cell.angle_gamma   90.00
#
_symmetry.space_group_name_H-M   'P 1'
#
loop_
_entity.id
_entity.type
_entity.pdbx_description
1 polymer ?
#
loop_
_entity_poly.entity_id
_entity_poly.type
_entity_poly.pdbx_seq_one_letter_code
_entity_poly.pdbx_strand_id
1 'polypeptide(L)' 'RTRAGLAAAREQGRVGGRRRVMTEDVVEQCRRMLENGATRQQEADVTGVGVKTIYKYLPVQYGDKKSP' A
#
# COMPACT_ATOMS: atom_id res chain seq x y z
N ARG A 1 15.86 23.16 -9.98
CA ARG A 1 16.81 22.06 -9.69
C ARG A 1 17.26 21.48 -11.02
N THR A 2 18.55 21.51 -11.33
CA THR A 2 19.09 21.10 -12.64
C THR A 2 19.17 19.57 -12.76
N ARG A 3 19.07 19.06 -13.99
CA ARG A 3 19.12 17.62 -14.29
C ARG A 3 20.43 16.97 -13.82
N ALA A 4 21.55 17.67 -13.91
CA ALA A 4 22.87 17.20 -13.47
C ALA A 4 22.90 16.83 -11.98
N GLY A 5 22.33 17.66 -11.11
CA GLY A 5 22.27 17.36 -9.67
C GLY A 5 21.34 16.20 -9.32
N LEU A 6 20.28 15.98 -10.12
CA LEU A 6 19.41 14.81 -9.96
C LEU A 6 20.10 13.51 -10.41
N ALA A 7 20.94 13.58 -11.45
CA ALA A 7 21.72 12.45 -11.94
C ALA A 7 22.79 12.02 -10.92
N ALA A 8 23.60 12.97 -10.44
CA ALA A 8 24.60 12.69 -9.41
C ALA A 8 23.98 12.10 -8.13
N ALA A 9 22.80 12.59 -7.73
CA ALA A 9 22.10 12.03 -6.58
C ALA A 9 21.60 10.60 -6.84
N ARG A 10 21.13 10.29 -8.06
CA ARG A 10 20.72 8.93 -8.44
C ARG A 10 21.89 7.96 -8.49
N GLU A 11 23.04 8.38 -9.00
CA GLU A 11 24.29 7.59 -8.99
C GLU A 11 24.73 7.25 -7.56
N GLN A 12 24.50 8.14 -6.61
CA GLN A 12 24.71 7.91 -5.18
C GLN A 12 23.61 7.05 -4.51
N GLY A 13 22.71 6.43 -5.29
CA GLY A 13 21.67 5.53 -4.79
C GLY A 13 20.37 6.22 -4.37
N ARG A 14 20.21 7.53 -4.59
CA ARG A 14 18.96 8.24 -4.26
C ARG A 14 17.87 7.88 -5.28
N VAL A 15 16.90 7.07 -4.86
CA VAL A 15 15.73 6.69 -5.67
C VAL A 15 14.88 7.91 -6.09
N GLY A 16 14.61 8.82 -5.14
CA GLY A 16 13.74 9.99 -5.35
C GLY A 16 12.24 9.66 -5.41
N GLY A 17 11.39 10.67 -5.64
CA GLY A 17 9.93 10.50 -5.74
C GLY A 17 9.18 10.43 -4.40
N ARG A 18 7.86 10.16 -4.47
CA ARG A 18 6.99 10.01 -3.30
C ARG A 18 7.22 8.63 -2.67
N ARG A 19 7.46 8.58 -1.36
CA ARG A 19 7.59 7.33 -0.61
C ARG A 19 6.31 6.50 -0.73
N ARG A 20 6.45 5.19 -0.96
CA ARG A 20 5.31 4.26 -0.98
C ARG A 20 4.72 4.14 0.44
N VAL A 21 3.39 4.24 0.54
CA VAL A 21 2.64 4.04 1.79
C VAL A 21 2.42 2.55 2.05
N MET A 22 2.10 1.78 1.01
CA MET A 22 2.03 0.32 1.09
C MET A 22 3.44 -0.29 1.09
N THR A 23 4.01 -0.41 2.29
CA THR A 23 5.17 -1.25 2.59
C THR A 23 4.71 -2.68 2.92
N GLU A 24 5.64 -3.63 2.97
CA GLU A 24 5.34 -5.03 3.29
C GLU A 24 4.64 -5.18 4.65
N ASP A 25 5.13 -4.47 5.68
CA ASP A 25 4.51 -4.47 7.01
C ASP A 25 3.06 -3.99 6.99
N VAL A 26 2.79 -2.93 6.21
CA VAL A 26 1.44 -2.38 6.06
C VAL A 26 0.54 -3.37 5.33
N VAL A 27 1.04 -4.01 4.27
CA VAL A 27 0.28 -5.05 3.55
C VAL A 27 -0.02 -6.23 4.46
N GLU A 28 0.90 -6.62 5.35
CA GLU A 28 0.67 -7.71 6.29
C GLU A 28 -0.35 -7.34 7.38
N GLN A 29 -0.27 -6.12 7.91
CA GLN A 29 -1.28 -5.59 8.84
C GLN A 29 -2.68 -5.59 8.19
N CYS A 30 -2.77 -5.08 6.97
CA CYS A 30 -3.98 -5.06 6.16
C CYS A 30 -4.55 -6.48 5.94
N ARG A 31 -3.70 -7.45 5.60
CA ARG A 31 -4.10 -8.86 5.45
C ARG A 31 -4.70 -9.43 6.74
N ARG A 32 -4.06 -9.19 7.89
CA ARG A 32 -4.57 -9.62 9.19
C ARG A 32 -5.92 -8.98 9.53
N MET A 33 -6.13 -7.71 9.18
CA MET A 33 -7.41 -7.05 9.35
C MET A 33 -8.52 -7.68 8.50
N LEU A 34 -8.24 -8.01 7.23
CA LEU A 34 -9.21 -8.70 6.37
C LEU A 34 -9.51 -10.12 6.86
N GLU A 35 -8.50 -10.87 7.35
CA GLU A 35 -8.69 -12.20 7.94
C GLU A 35 -9.59 -12.16 9.18
N ASN A 36 -9.51 -11.08 9.96
CA ASN A 36 -10.37 -10.81 11.12
C ASN A 36 -11.79 -10.32 10.75
N GLY A 37 -12.11 -10.21 9.45
CA GLY A 37 -13.42 -9.82 8.96
C GLY A 37 -13.64 -8.32 8.80
N ALA A 38 -12.58 -7.50 8.84
CA ALA A 38 -12.69 -6.08 8.50
C ALA A 38 -13.09 -5.89 7.03
N THR A 39 -13.82 -4.82 6.76
CA THR A 39 -14.15 -4.45 5.38
C THR A 39 -12.97 -3.72 4.73
N ARG A 40 -12.82 -3.87 3.40
CA ARG A 40 -11.80 -3.14 2.62
C ARG A 40 -11.94 -1.61 2.72
N GLN A 41 -13.15 -1.12 3.03
CA GLN A 41 -13.38 0.30 3.29
C GLN A 41 -12.73 0.73 4.61
N GLN A 42 -12.95 -0.03 5.69
CA GLN A 42 -12.32 0.24 6.99
C GLN A 42 -10.80 0.16 6.92
N GLU A 43 -10.27 -0.80 6.16
CA GLU A 43 -8.83 -0.92 5.94
C GLU A 43 -8.26 0.28 5.17
N ALA A 44 -8.97 0.75 4.15
CA ALA A 44 -8.61 1.95 3.40
C ALA A 44 -8.56 3.20 4.29
N ASP A 45 -9.55 3.35 5.17
CA ASP A 45 -9.63 4.46 6.12
C ASP A 45 -8.49 4.42 7.15
N VAL A 46 -8.16 3.23 7.68
CA VAL A 46 -7.06 3.04 8.64
C VAL A 46 -5.70 3.32 8.01
N THR A 47 -5.50 2.88 6.78
CA THR A 47 -4.21 3.00 6.08
C THR A 47 -4.06 4.36 5.38
N GLY A 48 -5.15 5.14 5.27
CA GLY A 48 -5.20 6.43 4.58
C GLY A 48 -4.97 6.32 3.07
N VAL A 49 -5.28 5.16 2.47
CA VAL A 49 -5.17 4.94 1.03
C VAL A 49 -6.56 4.76 0.41
N GLY A 50 -6.68 4.92 -0.90
CA GLY A 50 -7.94 4.64 -1.57
C GLY A 50 -8.26 3.14 -1.61
N VAL A 51 -9.54 2.79 -1.61
CA VAL A 51 -10.03 1.40 -1.71
C VAL A 51 -9.46 0.67 -2.95
N LYS A 52 -9.26 1.39 -4.05
CA LYS A 52 -8.61 0.85 -5.26
C LYS A 52 -7.17 0.36 -4.99
N THR A 53 -6.46 1.03 -4.07
CA THR A 53 -5.14 0.59 -3.63
C THR A 53 -5.24 -0.71 -2.86
N ILE A 54 -6.24 -0.85 -1.98
CA ILE A 54 -6.47 -2.11 -1.26
C ILE A 54 -6.68 -3.27 -2.23
N TYR A 55 -7.58 -3.13 -3.21
CA TYR A 55 -7.82 -4.16 -4.23
C TYR A 55 -6.58 -4.52 -5.05
N LYS A 56 -5.67 -3.57 -5.28
CA LYS A 56 -4.43 -3.82 -6.03
C LYS A 56 -3.44 -4.70 -5.26
N TYR A 57 -3.36 -4.53 -3.93
CA TYR A 57 -2.41 -5.26 -3.09
C TYR A 57 -3.02 -6.53 -2.48
N LEU A 58 -4.33 -6.53 -2.22
CA LEU A 58 -5.08 -7.60 -1.57
C LEU A 58 -6.31 -7.97 -2.43
N PRO A 59 -6.11 -8.79 -3.48
CA PRO A 59 -7.20 -9.19 -4.36
C PRO A 59 -8.23 -10.08 -3.64
N VAL A 60 -9.43 -10.17 -4.22
CA VAL A 60 -10.63 -10.81 -3.65
C VAL A 60 -10.47 -12.31 -3.32
N GLN A 61 -9.39 -12.95 -3.77
CA GLN A 61 -9.08 -14.34 -3.42
C GLN A 61 -8.87 -14.54 -1.91
N TYR A 62 -8.66 -13.47 -1.15
CA TYR A 62 -8.51 -13.49 0.30
C TYR A 62 -9.83 -13.09 0.99
N GLY A 63 -10.58 -14.09 1.43
CA GLY A 63 -11.46 -13.98 2.61
C GLY A 63 -12.74 -13.16 2.50
N ASP A 64 -13.43 -13.11 1.36
CA ASP A 64 -14.83 -12.66 1.34
C ASP A 64 -15.74 -13.73 2.00
N LYS A 65 -15.63 -13.88 3.33
CA LYS A 65 -16.68 -14.47 4.15
C LYS A 65 -17.79 -13.42 4.26
N LYS A 66 -18.58 -13.26 3.20
CA LYS A 66 -19.93 -12.69 3.38
C LYS A 66 -20.64 -13.60 4.36
N SER A 67 -20.81 -13.15 5.62
CA SER A 67 -21.94 -13.64 6.42
C SER A 67 -23.23 -13.28 5.67
N PRO A 68 -24.25 -14.16 5.72
CA PRO A 68 -25.48 -14.07 4.93
C PRO A 68 -26.22 -12.74 5.08
#